data_AF-A0A955HMJ5-F1
#
_entry.id   AF-A0A955HMJ5-F1
#
_cell.length_a   1.000
_cell.length_b   1.000
_cell.length_c   1.000
_cell.angle_alpha   90.00
_cell.angle_beta   90.00
_cell.angle_gamma   90.00
#
_symmetry.space_group_name_H-M   'P 1'
#
loop_
_entity.id
_entity.type
_entity.pdbx_description
1 polymer ?
#
loop_
_entity_poly.entity_id
_entity_poly.type
_entity_poly.pdbx_seq_one_letter_code
_entity_poly.pdbx_strand_id
1 'polypeptide(L)'
;MDTEQSTSPQKARSRLKNNRDNMPVVHSLHKRTKNAVTVEHPLLKKYLKFSPLLIVAILHLGLLSYVVRTVAPETWQHFLIPNSYLPMLLLLIATVFWFSSYLFLNTARGIRFSLFAGIFFFLKVQSVILSSSFVVVVIGLFVLSEICIYFLTMIGHSKKQ
;
A
#
# COMPACT_ATOMS: atom_id res chain seq x y z
N MET A 1 -55.02 12.17 48.05
CA MET A 1 -54.56 11.36 49.19
C MET A 1 -53.39 10.54 48.71
N ASP A 2 -52.26 10.83 49.33
CA ASP A 2 -50.92 10.27 49.21
C ASP A 2 -50.97 8.76 49.59
N THR A 3 -50.03 7.87 49.33
CA THR A 3 -48.57 7.82 49.61
C THR A 3 -48.04 6.54 48.87
N GLU A 4 -46.76 6.18 48.71
CA GLU A 4 -45.44 6.62 49.20
C GLU A 4 -44.41 6.71 48.05
N GLN A 5 -43.19 7.16 48.35
CA GLN A 5 -41.99 6.98 47.50
C GLN A 5 -41.15 5.80 48.02
N SER A 6 -40.75 4.88 47.13
CA SER A 6 -39.76 3.84 47.46
C SER A 6 -38.33 4.32 47.17
N THR A 7 -37.64 4.84 48.19
CA THR A 7 -36.20 5.14 48.12
C THR A 7 -35.40 4.10 48.89
N SER A 8 -34.77 3.15 48.19
CA SER A 8 -33.87 2.18 48.82
C SER A 8 -32.42 2.69 48.83
N PRO A 9 -31.72 2.74 49.99
CA PRO A 9 -30.35 3.25 50.06
C PRO A 9 -29.33 2.21 49.57
N GLN A 10 -28.68 2.50 48.43
CA GLN A 10 -27.67 1.61 47.86
C GLN A 10 -26.35 1.66 48.66
N LYS A 11 -26.13 0.64 49.48
CA LYS A 11 -24.96 0.50 50.38
C LYS A 11 -23.62 0.59 49.64
N ALA A 12 -22.82 1.60 49.98
CA ALA A 12 -21.44 1.73 49.51
C ALA A 12 -20.56 0.57 50.03
N ARG A 13 -19.98 -0.23 49.13
CA ARG A 13 -19.04 -1.31 49.48
C ARG A 13 -17.59 -0.82 49.38
N SER A 14 -17.03 -0.46 50.54
CA SER A 14 -15.59 -0.29 50.72
C SER A 14 -14.83 -1.53 50.26
N ARG A 15 -13.85 -1.35 49.37
CA ARG A 15 -12.89 -2.38 48.95
C ARG A 15 -11.48 -1.90 49.28
N LEU A 16 -11.08 -2.11 50.53
CA LEU A 16 -9.73 -1.84 51.01
C LEU A 16 -8.92 -3.13 51.09
N LYS A 17 -7.73 -3.06 50.49
CA LYS A 17 -6.49 -3.72 50.95
C LYS A 17 -6.47 -5.26 51.00
N ASN A 18 -5.62 -5.85 50.16
CA ASN A 18 -4.73 -6.89 50.67
C ASN A 18 -3.30 -6.59 50.24
N ASN A 19 -2.42 -6.47 51.24
CA ASN A 19 -1.04 -6.06 51.09
C ASN A 19 -0.17 -7.32 51.06
N ARG A 20 0.36 -7.69 49.88
CA ARG A 20 1.19 -8.88 49.71
C ARG A 20 2.65 -8.50 49.52
N ASP A 21 3.22 -7.93 50.57
CA ASP A 21 4.65 -7.75 50.70
C ASP A 21 5.35 -9.09 50.97
N ASN A 22 6.66 -9.10 50.68
CA ASN A 22 7.66 -10.07 51.14
C ASN A 22 7.68 -11.47 50.47
N MET A 23 8.40 -11.55 49.36
CA MET A 23 9.40 -12.61 49.19
C MET A 23 10.62 -12.09 48.40
N PRO A 24 11.82 -12.00 49.02
CA PRO A 24 13.05 -11.74 48.30
C PRO A 24 13.73 -13.07 47.94
N VAL A 25 13.97 -13.31 46.64
CA VAL A 25 14.93 -14.34 46.19
C VAL A 25 15.91 -13.70 45.21
N VAL A 26 17.11 -13.45 45.71
CA VAL A 26 18.24 -12.92 44.95
C VAL A 26 19.10 -14.11 44.55
N HIS A 27 19.28 -14.36 43.24
CA HIS A 27 20.61 -14.26 42.60
C HIS A 27 20.64 -14.67 41.12
N SER A 28 21.30 -13.81 40.34
CA SER A 28 22.09 -14.11 39.13
C SER A 28 21.61 -15.20 38.15
N LEU A 29 21.26 -14.75 36.94
CA LEU A 29 22.17 -15.03 35.81
C LEU A 29 22.30 -13.79 34.90
N HIS A 30 23.53 -13.28 34.83
CA HIS A 30 23.86 -12.04 34.15
C HIS A 30 23.92 -12.27 32.63
N LYS A 31 22.75 -12.35 31.96
CA LYS A 31 22.66 -12.48 30.49
C LYS A 31 22.98 -11.15 29.77
N ARG A 32 24.18 -10.63 30.06
CA ARG A 32 24.78 -9.46 29.41
C ARG A 32 25.07 -9.80 27.96
N THR A 33 24.82 -8.84 27.06
CA THR A 33 25.04 -8.91 25.60
C THR A 33 24.29 -10.08 24.90
N LYS A 34 23.35 -9.81 24.00
CA LYS A 34 23.40 -8.75 22.99
C LYS A 34 22.19 -7.82 23.08
N ASN A 35 22.38 -6.66 23.72
CA ASN A 35 21.73 -5.45 23.25
C ASN A 35 22.38 -5.08 21.92
N ALA A 36 22.06 -5.85 20.87
CA ALA A 36 21.98 -5.24 19.57
C ALA A 36 20.90 -4.17 19.73
N VAL A 37 21.33 -2.91 19.83
CA VAL A 37 20.50 -1.79 19.43
C VAL A 37 20.40 -1.94 17.91
N THR A 38 19.60 -2.92 17.50
CA THR A 38 19.17 -3.06 16.13
C THR A 38 18.36 -1.80 15.92
N VAL A 39 18.98 -0.83 15.25
CA VAL A 39 18.27 0.30 14.67
C VAL A 39 17.44 -0.30 13.54
N GLU A 40 16.37 -1.00 13.92
CA GLU A 40 15.37 -1.51 13.00
C GLU A 40 14.66 -0.28 12.47
N HIS A 41 15.23 0.31 11.43
CA HIS A 41 14.57 1.35 10.66
C HIS A 41 13.19 0.80 10.30
N PRO A 42 12.09 1.37 10.83
CA PRO A 42 10.76 0.76 10.73
C PRO A 42 10.31 0.63 9.28
N LEU A 43 10.92 1.44 8.39
CA LEU A 43 10.84 1.34 6.95
C LEU A 43 11.40 -0.01 6.43
N LEU A 44 12.66 -0.37 6.71
CA LEU A 44 13.28 -1.59 6.18
C LEU A 44 12.50 -2.86 6.54
N LYS A 45 12.04 -2.96 7.80
CA LYS A 45 11.19 -4.09 8.24
C LYS A 45 9.85 -4.15 7.49
N LYS A 46 9.28 -3.00 7.15
CA LYS A 46 8.07 -2.90 6.33
C LYS A 46 8.34 -3.36 4.89
N TYR A 47 9.41 -2.90 4.25
CA TYR A 47 9.80 -3.31 2.89
C TYR A 47 10.11 -4.82 2.81
N LEU A 48 10.84 -5.38 3.78
CA LEU A 48 11.12 -6.82 3.87
C LEU A 48 9.84 -7.68 3.94
N LYS A 49 8.79 -7.20 4.63
CA LYS A 49 7.48 -7.87 4.63
C LYS A 49 6.82 -7.92 3.24
N PHE A 50 7.13 -6.97 2.36
CA PHE A 50 6.69 -6.93 0.96
C PHE A 50 7.69 -7.55 -0.03
N SER A 51 8.78 -8.19 0.44
CA SER A 51 9.74 -8.91 -0.40
C SER A 51 9.13 -9.93 -1.38
N PRO A 52 8.06 -10.71 -1.06
CA PRO A 52 7.44 -11.58 -2.07
C PRO A 52 6.82 -10.79 -3.24
N LEU A 53 6.35 -9.55 -3.00
CA LEU A 53 5.82 -8.69 -4.05
C LEU A 53 6.91 -8.25 -5.04
N LEU A 54 8.12 -8.00 -4.54
CA LEU A 54 9.29 -7.67 -5.37
C LEU A 54 9.67 -8.85 -6.28
N ILE A 55 9.65 -10.09 -5.77
CA ILE A 55 9.94 -11.28 -6.56
C ILE A 55 8.92 -11.41 -7.71
N VAL A 56 7.63 -11.25 -7.42
CA VAL A 56 6.56 -11.25 -8.45
C VAL A 56 6.76 -10.13 -9.47
N ALA A 57 7.15 -8.92 -9.03
CA ALA A 57 7.42 -7.80 -9.93
C ALA A 57 8.63 -8.06 -10.85
N ILE A 58 9.71 -8.64 -10.32
CA ILE A 58 10.91 -9.03 -11.12
C ILE A 58 10.55 -10.11 -12.14
N LEU A 59 9.75 -11.11 -11.77
CA LEU A 59 9.28 -12.15 -12.69
C LEU A 59 8.44 -11.55 -13.84
N HIS A 60 7.52 -10.63 -13.53
CA HIS A 60 6.73 -9.93 -14.55
C HIS A 60 7.61 -9.04 -15.45
N LEU A 61 8.60 -8.35 -14.88
CA LEU A 61 9.53 -7.51 -15.64
C LEU A 61 10.40 -8.36 -16.59
N GLY A 62 10.85 -9.53 -16.14
CA GLY A 62 11.54 -10.52 -16.96
C GLY A 62 10.66 -11.05 -18.09
N LEU A 63 9.41 -11.41 -17.79
CA LEU A 63 8.44 -11.86 -18.79
C LEU A 63 8.14 -10.76 -19.83
N LEU A 64 7.93 -9.52 -19.40
CA LEU A 64 7.74 -8.37 -20.29
C LEU A 64 8.97 -8.14 -21.18
N SER A 65 10.18 -8.19 -20.62
CA SER A 65 11.43 -8.04 -21.38
C SER A 65 11.64 -9.18 -22.39
N TYR A 66 11.26 -10.40 -22.02
CA TYR A 66 11.28 -11.55 -22.92
C TYR A 66 10.29 -11.38 -24.08
N VAL A 67 9.03 -11.04 -23.79
CA VAL A 67 8.01 -10.80 -24.81
C VAL A 67 8.46 -9.69 -25.78
N VAL A 68 8.86 -8.52 -25.27
CA VAL A 68 9.29 -7.37 -26.09
C VAL A 68 10.49 -7.69 -27.00
N ARG A 69 11.35 -8.64 -26.63
CA ARG A 69 12.52 -9.05 -27.44
C ARG A 69 12.24 -10.18 -28.41
N THR A 70 11.33 -11.10 -28.05
CA THR A 70 11.14 -12.37 -28.77
C THR A 70 9.92 -12.35 -29.68
N VAL A 71 8.96 -11.47 -29.40
CA VAL A 71 7.68 -11.36 -30.08
C VAL A 71 7.65 -10.06 -30.88
N ALA A 72 7.53 -10.17 -32.21
CA ALA A 72 7.23 -9.00 -33.04
C ALA A 72 5.83 -8.48 -32.69
N PRO A 73 5.64 -7.18 -32.41
CA PRO A 73 4.38 -6.64 -31.89
C PRO A 73 3.18 -6.90 -32.82
N GLU A 74 3.43 -6.98 -34.12
CA GLU A 74 2.46 -7.32 -35.17
C GLU A 74 1.79 -8.68 -34.93
N THR A 75 2.51 -9.67 -34.40
CA THR A 75 1.97 -11.02 -34.11
C THR A 75 0.95 -11.05 -32.96
N TRP A 76 0.85 -9.96 -32.19
CA TRP A 76 -0.09 -9.83 -31.07
C TRP A 76 -1.27 -8.88 -31.38
N GLN A 77 -1.31 -8.29 -32.57
CA GLN A 77 -2.53 -7.69 -33.07
C GLN A 77 -3.60 -8.78 -33.27
N HIS A 78 -4.87 -8.44 -33.13
CA HIS A 78 -6.04 -9.29 -33.43
C HIS A 78 -6.42 -10.41 -32.44
N PHE A 79 -5.78 -10.56 -31.27
CA PHE A 79 -6.14 -11.65 -30.32
C PHE A 79 -7.58 -11.57 -29.77
N LEU A 80 -8.24 -10.41 -29.82
CA LEU A 80 -9.65 -10.26 -29.39
C LEU A 80 -10.40 -9.13 -30.12
N ILE A 81 -9.70 -8.05 -30.49
CA ILE A 81 -10.23 -6.92 -31.27
C ILE A 81 -9.18 -6.61 -32.35
N PRO A 82 -9.56 -6.37 -33.62
CA PRO A 82 -8.60 -5.98 -34.65
C PRO A 82 -7.84 -4.71 -34.26
N ASN A 83 -6.53 -4.67 -34.53
CA ASN A 83 -5.61 -3.60 -34.11
C ASN A 83 -5.51 -3.34 -32.59
N SER A 84 -5.98 -4.25 -31.74
CA SER A 84 -5.83 -4.14 -30.29
C SER A 84 -4.69 -5.01 -29.77
N TYR A 85 -3.75 -4.37 -29.07
CA TYR A 85 -2.59 -5.00 -28.42
C TYR A 85 -2.92 -5.40 -26.95
N LEU A 86 -4.15 -5.86 -26.72
CA LEU A 86 -4.72 -6.08 -25.39
C LEU A 86 -3.88 -7.00 -24.50
N PRO A 87 -3.32 -8.15 -24.99
CA PRO A 87 -2.48 -9.01 -24.15
C PRO A 87 -1.19 -8.32 -23.71
N MET A 88 -0.57 -7.50 -24.57
CA MET A 88 0.64 -6.73 -24.25
C MET A 88 0.34 -5.62 -23.23
N LEU A 89 -0.79 -4.93 -23.42
CA LEU A 89 -1.28 -3.92 -22.49
C LEU A 89 -1.57 -4.51 -21.10
N LEU A 90 -2.21 -5.67 -21.04
CA LEU A 90 -2.50 -6.36 -19.78
C LEU A 90 -1.21 -6.79 -19.06
N LEU A 91 -0.25 -7.36 -19.78
CA LEU A 91 1.07 -7.73 -19.25
C LEU A 91 1.82 -6.50 -18.71
N LEU A 92 1.78 -5.37 -19.42
CA LEU A 92 2.38 -4.12 -18.96
C LEU A 92 1.68 -3.60 -17.70
N ILE A 93 0.35 -3.52 -17.68
CA ILE A 93 -0.43 -3.06 -16.53
C ILE A 93 -0.14 -3.94 -15.32
N ALA A 94 -0.10 -5.26 -15.47
CA ALA A 94 0.27 -6.18 -14.39
C ALA A 94 1.70 -5.93 -13.89
N THR A 95 2.68 -5.79 -14.79
CA THR A 95 4.08 -5.51 -14.44
C THR A 95 4.22 -4.21 -13.66
N VAL A 96 3.63 -3.13 -14.16
CA VAL A 96 3.65 -1.81 -13.50
C VAL A 96 2.87 -1.84 -12.19
N PHE A 97 1.77 -2.59 -12.11
CA PHE A 97 0.99 -2.75 -10.88
C PHE A 97 1.81 -3.40 -9.77
N TRP A 98 2.47 -4.54 -10.02
CA TRP A 98 3.28 -5.22 -9.02
C TRP A 98 4.47 -4.34 -8.58
N PHE A 99 5.18 -3.74 -9.54
CA PHE A 99 6.32 -2.87 -9.26
C PHE A 99 5.93 -1.62 -8.46
N SER A 100 4.87 -0.91 -8.89
CA SER A 100 4.38 0.31 -8.23
C SER A 100 3.76 0.03 -6.86
N SER A 101 3.05 -1.09 -6.71
CA SER A 101 2.51 -1.52 -5.41
C SER A 101 3.62 -1.82 -4.39
N TYR A 102 4.74 -2.40 -4.83
CA TYR A 102 5.93 -2.57 -4.00
C TYR A 102 6.57 -1.21 -3.66
N LEU A 103 6.80 -0.36 -4.67
CA LEU A 103 7.48 0.93 -4.52
C LEU A 103 6.75 1.89 -3.57
N PHE A 104 5.42 1.97 -3.65
CA PHE A 104 4.61 2.84 -2.78
C PHE A 104 4.11 2.17 -1.50
N LEU A 105 4.33 0.86 -1.33
CA LEU A 105 3.78 0.01 -0.26
C LEU A 105 2.26 0.22 -0.06
N ASN A 106 1.55 0.48 -1.16
CA ASN A 106 0.15 0.87 -1.17
C ASN A 106 -0.50 0.44 -2.49
N THR A 107 -1.30 -0.63 -2.43
CA THR A 107 -2.04 -1.19 -3.57
C THR A 107 -2.90 -0.14 -4.29
N ALA A 108 -3.54 0.77 -3.56
CA ALA A 108 -4.40 1.80 -4.16
C ALA A 108 -3.62 2.87 -4.94
N ARG A 109 -2.33 3.10 -4.62
CA ARG A 109 -1.43 3.91 -5.47
C ARG A 109 -0.90 3.09 -6.64
N GLY A 110 -0.57 1.82 -6.40
CA GLY A 110 -0.16 0.87 -7.44
C GLY A 110 -1.15 0.77 -8.59
N ILE A 111 -2.46 0.57 -8.30
CA ILE A 111 -3.53 0.49 -9.30
C ILE A 111 -3.64 1.77 -10.12
N ARG A 112 -3.63 2.95 -9.48
CA ARG A 112 -3.72 4.25 -10.17
C ARG A 112 -2.55 4.47 -11.11
N PHE A 113 -1.33 4.16 -10.65
CA PHE A 113 -0.12 4.29 -11.47
C PHE A 113 -0.08 3.28 -12.62
N SER A 114 -0.52 2.03 -12.42
CA SER A 114 -0.57 1.02 -13.48
C SER A 114 -1.63 1.33 -14.53
N LEU A 115 -2.79 1.86 -14.12
CA LEU A 115 -3.80 2.35 -15.07
C LEU A 115 -3.29 3.56 -15.86
N PHE A 116 -2.66 4.52 -15.20
CA PHE A 116 -2.05 5.69 -15.86
C PHE A 116 -0.99 5.29 -16.90
N ALA A 117 -0.04 4.43 -16.51
CA ALA A 117 0.98 3.90 -17.41
C ALA A 117 0.38 3.06 -18.56
N GLY A 118 -0.66 2.27 -18.27
CA GLY A 118 -1.39 1.50 -19.27
C GLY A 118 -2.08 2.39 -20.31
N ILE A 119 -2.80 3.42 -19.87
CA ILE A 119 -3.44 4.41 -20.76
C ILE A 119 -2.39 5.09 -21.64
N PHE A 120 -1.27 5.52 -21.03
CA PHE A 120 -0.20 6.20 -21.77
C PHE A 120 0.45 5.30 -22.82
N PHE A 121 0.70 4.03 -22.48
CA PHE A 121 1.19 3.02 -23.42
C PHE A 121 0.17 2.73 -24.53
N PHE A 122 -1.11 2.59 -24.19
CA PHE A 122 -2.19 2.37 -25.15
C PHE A 122 -2.28 3.52 -26.17
N LEU A 123 -2.23 4.78 -25.72
CA LEU A 123 -2.19 5.95 -26.61
C LEU A 123 -0.97 5.92 -27.55
N LYS A 124 0.21 5.54 -27.04
CA LYS A 124 1.43 5.44 -27.86
C LYS A 124 1.34 4.32 -28.89
N VAL A 125 0.74 3.18 -28.53
CA VAL A 125 0.53 2.02 -29.41
C VAL A 125 -0.53 2.29 -30.48
N GLN A 126 -1.58 3.04 -30.16
CA GLN A 126 -2.55 3.56 -31.15
C GLN A 126 -1.96 4.67 -32.05
N SER A 127 -0.65 4.89 -32.03
CA SER A 127 0.08 5.88 -32.84
C SER A 127 -0.43 7.32 -32.69
N VAL A 128 -1.05 7.65 -31.54
CA VAL A 128 -1.48 9.01 -31.24
C VAL A 128 -0.24 9.91 -31.14
N ILE A 129 -0.28 11.06 -31.84
CA ILE A 129 0.82 12.03 -31.87
C ILE A 129 0.86 12.79 -30.53
N LEU A 130 1.50 12.15 -29.55
CA LEU A 130 1.76 12.70 -28.23
C LEU A 130 2.85 13.78 -28.31
N SER A 131 2.44 15.04 -28.51
CA SER A 131 3.35 16.18 -28.35
C SER A 131 3.91 16.23 -26.93
N SER A 132 5.21 16.55 -26.78
CA SER A 132 5.88 16.63 -25.47
C SER A 132 5.14 17.52 -24.47
N SER A 133 4.55 18.63 -24.93
CA SER A 133 3.74 19.53 -24.10
C SER A 133 2.50 18.85 -23.54
N PHE A 134 1.82 18.02 -24.34
CA PHE A 134 0.64 17.25 -23.89
C PHE A 134 1.04 16.21 -22.85
N VAL A 135 2.18 15.54 -23.03
CA VAL A 135 2.72 14.57 -22.06
C VAL A 135 2.99 15.25 -20.71
N VAL A 136 3.63 16.42 -20.71
CA VAL A 136 3.89 17.20 -19.49
C VAL A 136 2.59 17.62 -18.80
N VAL A 137 1.58 18.09 -19.55
CA VAL A 137 0.27 18.46 -19.00
C VAL A 137 -0.43 17.26 -18.37
N VAL A 138 -0.46 16.10 -19.04
CA VAL A 138 -1.11 14.88 -18.53
C VAL A 138 -0.41 14.35 -17.27
N ILE A 139 0.93 14.38 -17.22
CA ILE A 139 1.69 14.03 -16.01
C ILE A 139 1.42 15.04 -14.89
N GLY A 140 1.38 16.35 -15.19
CA GLY A 140 1.06 17.39 -14.23
C GLY A 140 -0.32 17.24 -13.60
N LEU A 141 -1.34 16.94 -14.41
CA LEU A 141 -2.70 16.66 -13.94
C LEU A 141 -2.75 15.39 -13.07
N PHE A 142 -2.01 14.34 -13.43
CA PHE A 142 -1.91 13.13 -12.61
C PHE A 142 -1.29 13.43 -11.23
N VAL A 143 -0.17 14.15 -11.18
CA VAL A 143 0.47 14.57 -9.92
C VAL A 143 -0.46 15.46 -9.09
N LEU A 144 -1.15 16.41 -9.71
CA LEU A 144 -2.12 17.27 -9.03
C LEU A 144 -3.28 16.46 -8.41
N SER A 145 -3.76 15.44 -9.11
CA SER A 145 -4.81 14.55 -8.60
C SER A 145 -4.35 13.71 -7.39
N GLU A 146 -3.11 13.20 -7.39
CA GLU A 146 -2.53 12.51 -6.24
C GLU A 146 -2.38 13.44 -5.02
N ILE A 147 -1.97 14.71 -5.23
CA ILE A 147 -1.88 15.72 -4.16
C ILE A 147 -3.28 16.01 -3.59
N CYS A 148 -4.29 16.20 -4.45
CA CYS A 148 -5.66 16.44 -4.03
C CYS A 148 -6.23 15.28 -3.21
N ILE A 149 -6.05 14.04 -3.68
CA ILE A 149 -6.48 12.82 -2.96
C ILE A 149 -5.77 12.70 -1.60
N TYR A 150 -4.46 13.01 -1.54
CA TYR A 150 -3.72 13.02 -0.28
C TYR A 150 -4.27 14.06 0.71
N PHE A 151 -4.57 15.28 0.25
CA PHE A 151 -5.13 16.34 1.09
C PHE A 151 -6.55 16.00 1.60
N LEU A 152 -7.41 15.47 0.73
CA LEU A 152 -8.74 14.97 1.11
C LEU A 152 -8.65 13.85 2.16
N THR A 153 -7.68 12.94 2.02
CA THR A 153 -7.44 11.86 2.99
C THR A 153 -7.02 12.42 4.35
N MET A 154 -6.19 13.46 4.38
CA MET A 154 -5.77 14.14 5.61
C MET A 154 -6.96 14.81 6.33
N ILE A 155 -7.78 15.57 5.60
CA ILE A 155 -8.98 16.23 6.16
C ILE A 155 -9.96 15.19 6.72
N GLY A 156 -10.16 14.06 6.02
CA GLY A 156 -11.04 12.98 6.46
C GLY A 156 -10.62 12.32 7.78
N HIS A 157 -9.32 12.34 8.11
CA HIS A 157 -8.84 11.89 9.43
C HIS A 157 -9.09 12.92 10.53
N SER A 158 -8.97 14.22 10.24
CA SER A 158 -9.15 15.30 11.23
C SER A 158 -10.59 15.44 11.76
N LYS A 159 -11.60 14.90 11.05
CA LYS A 159 -13.02 14.94 11.48
C LYS A 159 -13.48 13.70 12.27
N LYS A 160 -12.55 12.78 12.61
CA LYS A 160 -12.84 11.53 13.34
C LYS A 160 -12.23 11.47 14.74
N GLN A 161 -11.63 12.57 15.20
CA GLN A 161 -11.21 12.81 16.59
C GLN A 161 -12.15 13.86 17.19
#